data_AF-A0A1Z5STU8-F1
#
_entry.id   AF-A0A1Z5STU8-F1
#
_cell.length_a   1.000
_cell.length_b   1.000
_cell.length_c   1.000
_cell.angle_alpha   90.00
_cell.angle_beta   90.00
_cell.angle_gamma   90.00
#
_symmetry.space_group_name_H-M   'P 1'
#
loop_
_entity.id
_entity.type
_entity.pdbx_description
1 polymer ?
#
loop_
_entity_poly.entity_id
_entity_poly.type
_entity_poly.pdbx_seq_one_letter_code
_entity_poly.pdbx_strand_id
1 'polypeptide(L)'
;MKATWTKVVTHDSLKRSSHCISVIGESAYVFGGELKPRQPRDNVMHEVKLAGQGDTQGVGSADAVQQLQCFGDLPSPRVGSASCTLHGKIYFFSGRGGEAMAPIEEAGSLWEVEPGTNTWTSMKPSGGPCPPARSYHTMTSDGGDTIYLHAGCPEKGRLSDLWSFNLSTREWRELAQAPDPPRGGPSIAFANRKLYRMNGFDGKTEQGGAIDVYDPAQNSWGSIDFPPDGKQGPGARSVAALLPVSMAGDISLVTLFGESDPSSLGHQGAGKMLSDVWVYSLGDKKWSQVAVDGTELPAGRGWSDADVVQADGREQIVVAGGLGESNDRLDDAWLLSFL
;
A
#
# COMPACT_ATOMS: atom_id res chain seq x y z
N MET A 1 10.55 -3.25 21.33
CA MET A 1 9.68 -4.19 20.58
C MET A 1 10.56 -4.99 19.65
N LYS A 2 10.25 -6.28 19.43
CA LYS A 2 11.01 -7.16 18.53
C LYS A 2 10.08 -7.77 17.49
N ALA A 3 10.62 -8.08 16.32
CA ALA A 3 9.92 -8.81 15.28
C ALA A 3 10.90 -9.68 14.48
N THR A 4 10.39 -10.68 13.80
CA THR A 4 11.17 -11.60 12.97
C THR A 4 10.71 -11.49 11.52
N TRP A 5 11.67 -11.38 10.61
CA TRP A 5 11.42 -11.53 9.18
C TRP A 5 11.56 -12.99 8.75
N THR A 6 10.58 -13.49 7.99
CA THR A 6 10.60 -14.81 7.37
C THR A 6 10.39 -14.65 5.87
N LYS A 7 11.34 -15.13 5.06
CA LYS A 7 11.17 -15.14 3.61
C LYS A 7 10.08 -16.16 3.24
N VAL A 8 9.07 -15.72 2.52
CA VAL A 8 7.98 -16.58 2.04
C VAL A 8 8.42 -17.29 0.77
N VAL A 9 8.87 -16.51 -0.23
CA VAL A 9 9.21 -17.02 -1.56
C VAL A 9 10.06 -16.02 -2.34
N THR A 10 10.83 -16.52 -3.31
CA THR A 10 11.44 -15.74 -4.39
C THR A 10 10.87 -16.24 -5.71
N HIS A 11 10.30 -15.36 -6.53
CA HIS A 11 9.64 -15.76 -7.78
C HIS A 11 9.65 -14.62 -8.81
N ASP A 12 10.00 -14.91 -10.07
CA ASP A 12 10.17 -13.88 -11.12
C ASP A 12 8.89 -13.05 -11.35
N SER A 13 7.71 -13.63 -11.18
CA SER A 13 6.45 -12.87 -11.31
C SER A 13 6.32 -11.75 -10.27
N LEU A 14 7.00 -11.84 -9.13
CA LEU A 14 7.03 -10.82 -8.09
C LEU A 14 8.07 -9.73 -8.36
N LYS A 15 8.88 -9.89 -9.42
CA LYS A 15 9.89 -8.91 -9.85
C LYS A 15 9.27 -7.61 -10.37
N ARG A 16 8.71 -6.79 -9.49
CA ARG A 16 7.92 -5.60 -9.84
C ARG A 16 7.94 -4.54 -8.75
N SER A 17 7.83 -3.28 -9.16
CA SER A 17 7.61 -2.12 -8.27
C SER A 17 6.33 -1.38 -8.67
N SER A 18 5.80 -0.53 -7.80
CA SER A 18 4.57 0.24 -8.02
C SER A 18 3.34 -0.63 -8.34
N HIS A 19 3.36 -1.87 -7.82
CA HIS A 19 2.24 -2.81 -7.87
C HIS A 19 1.41 -2.67 -6.60
N CYS A 20 0.30 -3.40 -6.52
CA CYS A 20 -0.52 -3.49 -5.32
C CYS A 20 -0.44 -4.89 -4.72
N ILE A 21 -0.56 -4.97 -3.39
CA ILE A 21 -0.78 -6.18 -2.63
C ILE A 21 -2.10 -6.05 -1.86
N SER A 22 -2.89 -7.10 -1.82
CA SER A 22 -4.08 -7.17 -0.97
C SER A 22 -4.24 -8.56 -0.40
N VAL A 23 -4.52 -8.66 0.90
CA VAL A 23 -4.66 -9.93 1.61
C VAL A 23 -6.12 -10.24 1.86
N ILE A 24 -6.52 -11.45 1.46
CA ILE A 24 -7.84 -12.02 1.79
C ILE A 24 -7.60 -13.45 2.29
N GLY A 25 -8.00 -13.71 3.54
CA GLY A 25 -7.66 -14.95 4.22
C GLY A 25 -6.15 -15.13 4.36
N GLU A 26 -5.64 -16.26 3.91
CA GLU A 26 -4.22 -16.64 3.97
C GLU A 26 -3.50 -16.46 2.62
N SER A 27 -4.04 -15.62 1.75
CA SER A 27 -3.50 -15.35 0.41
C SER A 27 -3.22 -13.86 0.23
N ALA A 28 -2.04 -13.54 -0.30
CA ALA A 28 -1.73 -12.22 -0.83
C ALA A 28 -1.92 -12.19 -2.35
N TYR A 29 -2.66 -11.20 -2.83
CA TYR A 29 -2.93 -10.98 -4.25
C TYR A 29 -2.09 -9.83 -4.77
N VAL A 30 -1.32 -10.07 -5.82
CA VAL A 30 -0.35 -9.12 -6.40
C VAL A 30 -0.80 -8.74 -7.81
N PHE A 31 -0.95 -7.44 -8.07
CA PHE A 31 -1.42 -6.93 -9.38
C PHE A 31 -0.67 -5.68 -9.85
N GLY A 32 -0.45 -5.59 -11.16
CA GLY A 32 0.08 -4.40 -11.82
C GLY A 32 1.56 -4.15 -11.52
N GLY A 33 1.98 -2.89 -11.60
CA GLY A 33 3.37 -2.49 -11.41
C GLY A 33 4.23 -2.64 -12.65
N GLU A 34 5.52 -2.40 -12.49
CA GLU A 34 6.50 -2.30 -13.57
C GLU A 34 7.76 -3.12 -13.27
N LEU A 35 8.32 -3.70 -14.33
CA LEU A 35 9.66 -4.31 -14.31
C LEU A 35 10.74 -3.33 -14.81
N LYS A 36 10.39 -2.51 -15.81
CA LYS A 36 11.24 -1.45 -16.34
C LYS A 36 10.63 -0.09 -16.02
N PRO A 37 11.43 0.95 -15.76
CA PRO A 37 10.93 2.28 -15.48
C PRO A 37 9.85 2.75 -16.46
N ARG A 38 8.68 3.11 -15.93
CA ARG A 38 7.55 3.64 -16.70
C ARG A 38 7.03 2.70 -17.79
N GLN A 39 7.12 1.39 -17.55
CA GLN A 39 6.57 0.37 -18.44
C GLN A 39 5.76 -0.61 -17.59
N PRO A 40 4.41 -0.49 -17.59
CA PRO A 40 3.56 -1.45 -16.91
C PRO A 40 3.89 -2.86 -17.36
N ARG A 41 4.07 -3.77 -16.42
CA ARG A 41 4.55 -5.12 -16.67
C ARG A 41 3.49 -5.94 -17.39
N ASP A 42 2.30 -6.00 -16.82
CA ASP A 42 1.18 -6.83 -17.24
C ASP A 42 -0.12 -6.37 -16.55
N ASN A 43 -1.22 -7.05 -16.85
CA ASN A 43 -2.48 -7.00 -16.12
C ASN A 43 -2.82 -8.37 -15.52
N VAL A 44 -1.79 -9.11 -15.12
CA VAL A 44 -1.95 -10.46 -14.55
C VAL A 44 -2.04 -10.35 -13.04
N MET A 45 -3.00 -11.06 -12.45
CA MET A 45 -3.11 -11.23 -11.01
C MET A 45 -2.34 -12.48 -10.58
N HIS A 46 -1.53 -12.34 -9.54
CA HIS A 46 -0.83 -13.46 -8.90
C HIS A 46 -1.36 -13.66 -7.49
N GLU A 47 -1.49 -14.91 -7.07
CA GLU A 47 -1.74 -15.29 -5.67
C GLU A 47 -0.44 -15.81 -5.07
N VAL A 48 -0.11 -15.32 -3.88
CA VAL A 48 0.97 -15.83 -3.03
C VAL A 48 0.33 -16.45 -1.80
N LYS A 49 0.48 -17.76 -1.63
CA LYS A 49 0.03 -18.45 -0.43
C LYS A 49 0.91 -18.06 0.75
N LEU A 50 0.28 -17.57 1.81
CA LEU A 50 0.92 -17.23 3.07
C LEU A 50 0.70 -18.41 4.03
N ALA A 51 1.74 -18.80 4.77
CA ALA A 51 1.64 -19.92 5.70
C ALA A 51 0.58 -19.62 6.79
N GLY A 52 -0.46 -20.44 6.91
CA GLY A 52 -1.43 -20.39 7.99
C GLY A 52 -1.89 -21.79 8.40
N GLN A 53 -1.97 -22.04 9.71
CA GLN A 53 -2.41 -23.30 10.34
C GLN A 53 -1.50 -24.54 10.20
N GLY A 54 -0.19 -24.38 10.38
CA GLY A 54 0.71 -25.53 10.53
C GLY A 54 0.90 -26.40 9.27
N ASP A 55 0.32 -26.02 8.13
CA ASP A 55 0.68 -26.55 6.82
C ASP A 55 1.82 -25.70 6.25
N THR A 56 3.04 -26.21 6.40
CA THR A 56 4.23 -25.62 5.80
C THR A 56 4.52 -26.18 4.41
N GLN A 57 3.63 -26.99 3.82
CA GLN A 57 3.84 -27.48 2.46
C GLN A 57 3.82 -26.29 1.48
N GLY A 58 4.96 -26.05 0.84
CA GLY A 58 5.11 -25.01 -0.19
C GLY A 58 5.64 -23.66 0.31
N VAL A 59 5.69 -23.40 1.62
CA VAL A 59 6.33 -22.19 2.16
C VAL A 59 7.84 -22.30 1.94
N GLY A 60 8.42 -21.34 1.22
CA GLY A 60 9.80 -21.43 0.71
C GLY A 60 9.97 -22.18 -0.62
N SER A 61 8.87 -22.66 -1.24
CA SER A 61 8.85 -23.20 -2.60
C SER A 61 8.32 -22.16 -3.60
N ALA A 62 8.78 -22.24 -4.85
CA ALA A 62 8.21 -21.47 -5.96
C ALA A 62 6.70 -21.75 -6.16
N ASP A 63 6.22 -22.92 -5.73
CA ASP A 63 4.80 -23.32 -5.82
C ASP A 63 3.86 -22.46 -4.95
N ALA A 64 4.42 -21.64 -4.04
CA ALA A 64 3.63 -20.67 -3.29
C ALA A 64 3.03 -19.56 -4.16
N VAL A 65 3.53 -19.37 -5.39
CA VAL A 65 3.07 -18.32 -6.30
C VAL A 65 2.33 -18.92 -7.48
N GLN A 66 1.07 -18.51 -7.64
CA GLN A 66 0.22 -18.94 -8.76
C GLN A 66 -0.21 -17.74 -9.60
N GLN A 67 -0.08 -17.84 -10.91
CA GLN A 67 -0.79 -16.94 -11.83
C GLN A 67 -2.27 -17.33 -11.87
N LEU A 68 -3.15 -16.38 -11.62
CA LEU A 68 -4.58 -16.60 -11.66
C LEU A 68 -5.12 -16.46 -13.08
N GLN A 69 -6.02 -17.37 -13.45
CA GLN A 69 -6.86 -17.18 -14.62
C GLN A 69 -8.02 -16.28 -14.22
N CYS A 70 -7.99 -15.04 -14.71
CA CYS A 70 -9.02 -14.04 -14.43
C CYS A 70 -10.05 -13.94 -15.56
N PHE A 71 -11.27 -13.53 -15.20
CA PHE A 71 -12.42 -13.38 -16.09
C PHE A 71 -13.07 -12.01 -15.94
N GLY A 72 -13.98 -11.65 -16.84
CA GLY A 72 -14.74 -10.39 -16.78
C GLY A 72 -14.03 -9.21 -17.42
N ASP A 73 -14.24 -8.02 -16.86
CA ASP A 73 -13.68 -6.76 -17.37
C ASP A 73 -12.25 -6.61 -16.86
N LEU A 74 -11.27 -7.14 -17.59
CA LEU A 74 -9.88 -7.05 -17.17
C LEU A 74 -9.34 -5.61 -17.36
N PRO A 75 -8.78 -4.97 -16.32
CA PRO A 75 -8.14 -3.68 -16.48
C PRO A 75 -6.91 -3.76 -17.41
N SER A 76 -6.57 -2.64 -18.04
CA SER A 76 -5.29 -2.49 -18.74
C SER A 76 -4.09 -2.60 -17.78
N PRO A 77 -2.90 -3.00 -18.27
CA PRO A 77 -1.67 -2.92 -17.50
C PRO A 77 -1.43 -1.51 -16.94
N ARG A 78 -1.05 -1.44 -15.66
CA ARG A 78 -0.97 -0.16 -14.93
C ARG A 78 0.05 -0.19 -13.79
N VAL A 79 0.53 0.98 -13.41
CA VAL A 79 1.43 1.19 -12.26
C VAL A 79 0.94 2.30 -11.36
N GLY A 80 1.35 2.26 -10.09
CA GLY A 80 0.99 3.28 -9.10
C GLY A 80 -0.51 3.34 -8.86
N SER A 81 -1.23 2.25 -9.08
CA SER A 81 -2.57 2.09 -8.50
C SER A 81 -2.42 1.89 -6.99
N ALA A 82 -3.52 2.04 -6.27
CA ALA A 82 -3.65 1.55 -4.91
C ALA A 82 -4.83 0.58 -4.84
N SER A 83 -4.82 -0.27 -3.82
CA SER A 83 -5.94 -1.15 -3.51
C SER A 83 -6.29 -1.15 -2.04
N CYS A 84 -7.49 -1.63 -1.74
CA CYS A 84 -7.91 -2.00 -0.40
C CYS A 84 -8.88 -3.18 -0.46
N THR A 85 -9.05 -3.87 0.66
CA THR A 85 -10.03 -4.95 0.80
C THR A 85 -11.28 -4.47 1.55
N LEU A 86 -12.44 -4.98 1.14
CA LEU A 86 -13.71 -4.78 1.85
C LEU A 86 -14.66 -5.92 1.49
N HIS A 87 -15.29 -6.54 2.50
CA HIS A 87 -16.24 -7.65 2.34
C HIS A 87 -15.72 -8.84 1.50
N GLY A 88 -14.44 -9.20 1.68
CA GLY A 88 -13.85 -10.34 0.96
C GLY A 88 -13.56 -10.08 -0.52
N LYS A 89 -13.58 -8.81 -0.95
CA LYS A 89 -13.22 -8.38 -2.30
C LYS A 89 -12.07 -7.39 -2.28
N ILE A 90 -11.39 -7.24 -3.41
CA ILE A 90 -10.31 -6.28 -3.62
C ILE A 90 -10.81 -5.17 -4.52
N TYR A 91 -10.53 -3.92 -4.15
CA TYR A 91 -10.88 -2.75 -4.94
C TYR A 91 -9.63 -1.98 -5.35
N PHE A 92 -9.56 -1.56 -6.62
CA PHE A 92 -8.47 -0.74 -7.15
C PHE A 92 -9.02 0.54 -7.77
N PHE A 93 -8.23 1.60 -7.73
CA PHE A 93 -8.55 2.84 -8.44
C PHE A 93 -7.43 3.24 -9.40
N SER A 94 -7.80 3.59 -10.63
CA SER A 94 -6.95 4.27 -11.62
C SER A 94 -5.54 3.68 -11.70
N GLY A 95 -4.49 4.50 -11.60
CA GLY A 95 -3.10 4.18 -11.93
C GLY A 95 -2.65 4.93 -13.17
N ARG A 96 -1.48 4.59 -13.71
CA ARG A 96 -1.00 5.11 -15.01
C ARG A 96 -0.53 3.99 -15.92
N GLY A 97 -0.68 4.18 -17.22
CA GLY A 97 -0.31 3.16 -18.20
C GLY A 97 -0.44 3.64 -19.64
N GLY A 98 -0.43 2.69 -20.58
CA GLY A 98 -0.43 2.97 -22.02
C GLY A 98 0.86 3.62 -22.51
N GLU A 99 0.93 3.90 -23.82
CA GLU A 99 2.13 4.47 -24.45
C GLU A 99 2.50 5.85 -23.88
N ALA A 100 1.49 6.67 -23.54
CA ALA A 100 1.69 8.01 -22.99
C ALA A 100 2.08 8.02 -21.50
N MET A 101 1.92 6.90 -20.79
CA MET A 101 2.12 6.81 -19.34
C MET A 101 1.34 7.87 -18.54
N ALA A 102 0.16 8.22 -19.05
CA ALA A 102 -0.79 9.14 -18.44
C ALA A 102 -1.62 8.43 -17.36
N PRO A 103 -2.19 9.17 -16.38
CA PRO A 103 -3.20 8.62 -15.49
C PRO A 103 -4.35 8.01 -16.28
N ILE A 104 -4.81 6.83 -15.85
CA ILE A 104 -5.86 6.08 -16.54
C ILE A 104 -7.21 6.63 -16.07
N GLU A 105 -7.92 7.30 -16.99
CA GLU A 105 -9.23 7.89 -16.77
C GLU A 105 -10.34 6.86 -17.01
N GLU A 106 -11.11 6.59 -15.95
CA GLU A 106 -12.13 5.53 -15.89
C GLU A 106 -13.46 6.07 -15.32
N ALA A 107 -13.68 7.39 -15.44
CA ALA A 107 -14.86 8.11 -14.97
C ALA A 107 -15.18 7.84 -13.48
N GLY A 108 -14.12 7.80 -12.65
CA GLY A 108 -14.24 7.53 -11.23
C GLY A 108 -14.59 6.07 -10.88
N SER A 109 -14.50 5.12 -11.80
CA SER A 109 -14.83 3.72 -11.53
C SER A 109 -13.81 3.08 -10.58
N LEU A 110 -14.29 2.16 -9.74
CA LEU A 110 -13.45 1.21 -9.01
C LEU A 110 -13.39 -0.09 -9.79
N TRP A 111 -12.23 -0.73 -9.83
CA TRP A 111 -12.11 -2.12 -10.24
C TRP A 111 -12.36 -3.01 -9.05
N GLU A 112 -13.33 -3.91 -9.14
CA GLU A 112 -13.64 -4.90 -8.13
C GLU A 112 -13.11 -6.27 -8.58
N VAL A 113 -12.49 -7.02 -7.67
CA VAL A 113 -12.09 -8.41 -7.86
C VAL A 113 -12.76 -9.28 -6.81
N GLU A 114 -13.44 -10.33 -7.27
CA GLU A 114 -13.93 -11.43 -6.46
C GLU A 114 -12.90 -12.58 -6.49
N PRO A 115 -12.09 -12.78 -5.43
CA PRO A 115 -11.03 -13.79 -5.44
C PRO A 115 -11.55 -15.23 -5.56
N GLY A 116 -12.78 -15.51 -5.10
CA GLY A 116 -13.37 -16.84 -5.20
C GLY A 116 -13.63 -17.30 -6.64
N THR A 117 -13.83 -16.37 -7.57
CA THR A 117 -14.09 -16.65 -8.99
C THR A 117 -13.08 -16.01 -9.93
N ASN A 118 -12.09 -15.29 -9.40
CA ASN A 118 -11.12 -14.49 -10.15
C ASN A 118 -11.79 -13.55 -11.17
N THR A 119 -12.98 -13.03 -10.85
CA THR A 119 -13.75 -12.19 -11.77
C THR A 119 -13.52 -10.72 -11.47
N TRP A 120 -13.14 -9.97 -12.50
CA TRP A 120 -13.00 -8.52 -12.48
C TRP A 120 -14.28 -7.85 -12.97
N THR A 121 -14.67 -6.77 -12.29
CA THR A 121 -15.80 -5.92 -12.68
C THR A 121 -15.40 -4.46 -12.61
N SER A 122 -15.77 -3.68 -13.64
CA SER A 122 -15.68 -2.22 -13.58
C SER A 122 -16.91 -1.65 -12.87
N MET A 123 -16.76 -1.28 -11.59
CA MET A 123 -17.84 -0.68 -10.80
C MET A 123 -17.92 0.83 -11.07
N LYS A 124 -18.87 1.20 -11.92
CA LYS A 124 -19.16 2.61 -12.21
C LYS A 124 -19.89 3.28 -11.04
N PRO A 125 -19.53 4.53 -10.69
CA PRO A 125 -20.32 5.31 -9.75
C PRO A 125 -21.73 5.56 -10.28
N SER A 126 -22.69 5.74 -9.38
CA SER A 126 -24.09 6.00 -9.71
C SER A 126 -24.32 7.40 -10.33
N GLY A 127 -23.33 8.28 -10.21
CA GLY A 127 -23.31 9.62 -10.80
C GLY A 127 -22.56 10.61 -9.89
N GLY A 128 -22.63 11.90 -10.23
CA GLY A 128 -22.06 12.97 -9.40
C GLY A 128 -20.56 13.23 -9.62
N PRO A 129 -19.96 14.10 -8.79
CA PRO A 129 -18.52 14.37 -8.84
C PRO A 129 -17.75 13.12 -8.45
N CYS A 130 -16.63 12.89 -9.12
CA CYS A 130 -15.74 11.77 -8.83
C CYS A 130 -14.28 12.25 -8.78
N PRO A 131 -13.40 11.53 -8.07
CA PRO A 131 -11.98 11.85 -8.04
C PRO A 131 -11.37 11.77 -9.44
N PRO A 132 -10.46 12.70 -9.82
CA PRO A 132 -9.73 12.58 -11.08
C PRO A 132 -8.84 11.34 -11.11
N ALA A 133 -8.57 10.87 -12.33
CA ALA A 133 -7.54 9.88 -12.62
C ALA A 133 -6.18 10.28 -12.01
N ARG A 134 -5.49 9.31 -11.40
CA ARG A 134 -4.28 9.55 -10.63
C ARG A 134 -3.48 8.27 -10.42
N SER A 135 -2.24 8.43 -9.98
CA SER A 135 -1.31 7.34 -9.64
C SER A 135 -0.47 7.71 -8.42
N TYR A 136 0.15 6.73 -7.77
CA TYR A 136 0.87 6.90 -6.51
C TYR A 136 0.02 7.58 -5.44
N HIS A 137 -1.28 7.29 -5.48
CA HIS A 137 -2.26 7.61 -4.44
C HIS A 137 -2.31 6.44 -3.45
N THR A 138 -3.14 6.54 -2.43
CA THR A 138 -3.33 5.48 -1.44
C THR A 138 -4.81 5.26 -1.16
N MET A 139 -5.16 4.04 -0.74
CA MET A 139 -6.52 3.61 -0.47
C MET A 139 -6.60 2.81 0.83
N THR A 140 -7.73 2.89 1.52
CA THR A 140 -8.07 2.05 2.68
C THR A 140 -9.58 1.96 2.81
N SER A 141 -10.10 1.05 3.65
CA SER A 141 -11.54 0.92 3.91
C SER A 141 -11.84 1.08 5.40
N ASP A 142 -13.08 1.41 5.76
CA ASP A 142 -13.52 1.41 7.17
C ASP A 142 -13.91 0.02 7.69
N GLY A 143 -13.83 -1.01 6.84
CA GLY A 143 -14.35 -2.35 7.13
C GLY A 143 -15.88 -2.45 7.16
N GLY A 144 -16.59 -1.35 6.91
CA GLY A 144 -18.05 -1.26 6.89
C GLY A 144 -18.59 -1.12 5.48
N ASP A 145 -18.72 0.10 4.96
CA ASP A 145 -19.31 0.35 3.63
C ASP A 145 -18.59 1.48 2.88
N THR A 146 -17.44 1.92 3.40
CA THR A 146 -16.72 3.09 2.87
C THR A 146 -15.31 2.72 2.46
N ILE A 147 -14.95 3.10 1.23
CA ILE A 147 -13.57 3.10 0.73
C ILE A 147 -13.07 4.54 0.70
N TYR A 148 -11.85 4.78 1.14
CA TYR A 148 -11.19 6.08 1.09
C TYR A 148 -10.09 6.08 0.04
N LEU A 149 -10.01 7.17 -0.71
CA LEU A 149 -8.99 7.44 -1.73
C LEU A 149 -8.31 8.77 -1.39
N HIS A 150 -6.97 8.79 -1.37
CA HIS A 150 -6.23 9.97 -0.96
C HIS A 150 -5.02 10.29 -1.84
N ALA A 151 -4.85 11.59 -2.12
CA ALA A 151 -3.64 12.20 -2.69
C ALA A 151 -3.21 11.61 -4.04
N GLY A 152 -1.90 11.61 -4.32
CA GLY A 152 -1.31 11.07 -5.54
C GLY A 152 -1.10 12.11 -6.64
N CYS A 153 -0.65 11.59 -7.78
CA CYS A 153 -0.22 12.34 -8.94
C CYS A 153 -1.26 12.19 -10.07
N PRO A 154 -2.09 13.22 -10.33
CA PRO A 154 -2.90 13.33 -11.53
C PRO A 154 -2.00 13.71 -12.72
N GLU A 155 -2.58 14.21 -13.81
CA GLU A 155 -1.83 14.60 -15.01
C GLU A 155 -0.73 15.65 -14.70
N LYS A 156 -1.01 16.57 -13.77
CA LYS A 156 -0.08 17.62 -13.35
C LYS A 156 -0.10 17.81 -11.84
N GLY A 157 1.10 17.92 -11.26
CA GLY A 157 1.25 18.19 -9.84
C GLY A 157 0.91 16.99 -8.97
N ARG A 158 0.44 17.28 -7.76
CA ARG A 158 0.08 16.31 -6.72
C ARG A 158 -1.18 16.82 -6.01
N LEU A 159 -1.85 15.94 -5.30
CA LEU A 159 -3.11 16.25 -4.63
C LEU A 159 -2.99 16.13 -3.10
N SER A 160 -3.83 16.90 -2.40
CA SER A 160 -4.08 16.81 -0.95
C SER A 160 -5.52 16.36 -0.65
N ASP A 161 -6.31 16.07 -1.68
CA ASP A 161 -7.73 15.74 -1.57
C ASP A 161 -7.95 14.38 -0.90
N LEU A 162 -9.11 14.24 -0.26
CA LEU A 162 -9.59 12.99 0.31
C LEU A 162 -10.99 12.74 -0.24
N TRP A 163 -11.23 11.53 -0.72
CA TRP A 163 -12.52 11.10 -1.22
C TRP A 163 -12.98 9.86 -0.45
N SER A 164 -14.29 9.77 -0.19
CA SER A 164 -14.94 8.54 0.26
C SER A 164 -15.88 8.03 -0.81
N PHE A 165 -15.87 6.72 -1.04
CA PHE A 165 -16.84 6.00 -1.86
C PHE A 165 -17.73 5.15 -0.96
N ASN A 166 -19.04 5.37 -1.01
CA ASN A 166 -19.99 4.47 -0.36
C ASN A 166 -20.30 3.30 -1.32
N LEU A 167 -20.01 2.08 -0.89
CA LEU A 167 -20.10 0.89 -1.73
C LEU A 167 -21.56 0.55 -2.08
N SER A 168 -22.48 0.73 -1.13
CA SER A 168 -23.90 0.42 -1.33
C SER A 168 -24.61 1.39 -2.29
N THR A 169 -24.36 2.70 -2.19
CA THR A 169 -24.96 3.71 -3.07
C THR A 169 -24.15 3.96 -4.35
N ARG A 170 -22.89 3.52 -4.37
CA ARG A 170 -21.89 3.76 -5.43
C ARG A 170 -21.63 5.24 -5.66
N GLU A 171 -21.63 6.02 -4.60
CA GLU A 171 -21.45 7.47 -4.65
C GLU A 171 -20.09 7.86 -4.09
N TRP A 172 -19.40 8.72 -4.85
CA TRP A 172 -18.22 9.44 -4.36
C TRP A 172 -18.64 10.71 -3.63
N ARG A 173 -17.86 11.04 -2.60
CA ARG A 173 -17.95 12.32 -1.90
C ARG A 173 -16.56 12.84 -1.61
N GLU A 174 -16.31 14.09 -1.99
CA GLU A 174 -15.11 14.82 -1.59
C GLU A 174 -15.24 15.22 -0.11
N LEU A 175 -14.18 14.97 0.64
CA LEU A 175 -14.06 15.23 2.07
C LEU A 175 -13.12 16.41 2.32
N ALA A 176 -12.95 16.78 3.59
CA ALA A 176 -12.02 17.84 3.93
C ALA A 176 -10.60 17.51 3.45
N GLN A 177 -9.98 18.49 2.81
CA GLN A 177 -8.62 18.39 2.29
C GLN A 177 -7.62 18.18 3.43
N ALA A 178 -6.62 17.32 3.21
CA ALA A 178 -5.54 17.09 4.17
C ALA A 178 -4.61 18.32 4.29
N PRO A 179 -3.86 18.45 5.40
CA PRO A 179 -2.82 19.46 5.54
C PRO A 179 -1.78 19.37 4.42
N ASP A 180 -1.34 20.54 3.95
CA ASP A 180 -0.29 20.68 2.95
C ASP A 180 1.07 20.11 3.42
N PRO A 181 1.98 19.80 2.49
CA PRO A 181 1.83 19.91 1.03
C PRO A 181 1.12 18.70 0.38
N PRO A 182 0.63 18.88 -0.86
CA PRO A 182 0.17 17.78 -1.71
C PRO A 182 1.31 16.83 -2.02
N ARG A 183 1.01 15.52 -2.09
CA ARG A 183 2.04 14.48 -2.11
C ARG A 183 1.69 13.28 -2.97
N GLY A 184 2.72 12.68 -3.57
CA GLY A 184 2.66 11.36 -4.21
C GLY A 184 3.36 10.32 -3.34
N GLY A 185 2.91 9.07 -3.41
CA GLY A 185 3.40 7.97 -2.58
C GLY A 185 3.26 8.18 -1.05
N PRO A 186 2.21 8.83 -0.52
CA PRO A 186 1.95 8.77 0.92
C PRO A 186 1.37 7.41 1.30
N SER A 187 1.28 7.17 2.61
CA SER A 187 0.63 5.98 3.17
C SER A 187 -0.61 6.41 3.97
N ILE A 188 -1.69 5.62 3.92
CA ILE A 188 -2.89 5.82 4.75
C ILE A 188 -3.32 4.52 5.43
N ALA A 189 -3.81 4.63 6.67
CA ALA A 189 -4.36 3.51 7.42
C ALA A 189 -5.67 3.92 8.10
N PHE A 190 -6.67 3.05 8.12
CA PHE A 190 -7.88 3.23 8.93
C PHE A 190 -7.76 2.43 10.24
N ALA A 191 -7.90 3.10 11.38
CA ALA A 191 -7.92 2.46 12.69
C ALA A 191 -8.72 3.30 13.69
N ASN A 192 -9.36 2.67 14.69
CA ASN A 192 -10.13 3.38 15.71
C ASN A 192 -11.07 4.46 15.13
N ARG A 193 -11.75 4.12 14.03
CA ARG A 193 -12.69 4.99 13.29
C ARG A 193 -12.08 6.28 12.72
N LYS A 194 -10.76 6.33 12.52
CA LYS A 194 -10.03 7.49 12.00
C LYS A 194 -9.10 7.05 10.88
N LEU A 195 -8.77 7.97 9.97
CA LEU A 195 -7.68 7.75 9.01
C LEU A 195 -6.40 8.38 9.55
N TYR A 196 -5.28 7.69 9.35
CA TYR A 196 -3.94 8.16 9.66
C TYR A 196 -3.15 8.24 8.37
N ARG A 197 -2.68 9.44 8.01
CA ARG A 197 -1.86 9.72 6.84
C ARG A 197 -0.44 10.04 7.27
N MET A 198 0.54 9.42 6.62
CA MET A 198 1.95 9.72 6.80
C MET A 198 2.71 9.75 5.47
N ASN A 199 3.95 10.24 5.55
CA ASN A 199 4.95 10.08 4.49
C ASN A 199 4.55 10.77 3.17
N GLY A 200 5.29 10.50 2.10
CA GLY A 200 5.04 10.94 0.74
C GLY A 200 6.02 12.00 0.25
N PHE A 201 6.04 12.25 -1.06
CA PHE A 201 6.95 13.18 -1.71
C PHE A 201 6.16 14.35 -2.32
N ASP A 202 6.53 15.59 -1.98
CA ASP A 202 5.81 16.81 -2.43
C ASP A 202 6.27 17.33 -3.80
N GLY A 203 7.32 16.72 -4.38
CA GLY A 203 7.97 17.19 -5.61
C GLY A 203 9.33 17.83 -5.39
N LYS A 204 9.71 18.07 -4.13
CA LYS A 204 11.01 18.64 -3.74
C LYS A 204 11.68 17.82 -2.65
N THR A 205 10.92 17.39 -1.65
CA THR A 205 11.43 16.74 -0.44
C THR A 205 10.50 15.64 0.04
N GLU A 206 11.10 14.66 0.70
CA GLU A 206 10.36 13.66 1.45
C GLU A 206 9.67 14.27 2.66
N GLN A 207 8.43 13.85 2.88
CA GLN A 207 7.59 14.34 3.97
C GLN A 207 7.65 13.39 5.16
N GLY A 208 7.55 13.93 6.38
CA GLY A 208 7.58 13.18 7.63
C GLY A 208 7.44 14.09 8.84
N GLY A 209 7.57 13.53 10.04
CA GLY A 209 7.50 14.28 11.30
C GLY A 209 6.09 14.59 11.79
N ALA A 210 5.05 14.09 11.12
CA ALA A 210 3.68 14.19 11.57
C ALA A 210 2.86 12.95 11.18
N ILE A 211 1.92 12.58 12.05
CA ILE A 211 0.80 11.70 11.73
C ILE A 211 -0.43 12.58 11.58
N ASP A 212 -0.93 12.73 10.35
CA ASP A 212 -2.15 13.48 10.10
C ASP A 212 -3.35 12.56 10.32
N VAL A 213 -4.30 13.02 11.14
CA VAL A 213 -5.44 12.24 11.61
C VAL A 213 -6.73 12.87 11.11
N TYR A 214 -7.44 12.17 10.24
CA TYR A 214 -8.77 12.56 9.80
C TYR A 214 -9.83 11.92 10.68
N ASP A 215 -10.79 12.74 11.13
CA ASP A 215 -12.00 12.29 11.81
C ASP A 215 -13.20 12.30 10.84
N PRO A 216 -13.68 11.13 10.37
CA PRO A 216 -14.85 11.05 9.49
C PRO A 216 -16.14 11.63 10.12
N ALA A 217 -16.29 11.60 11.45
CA ALA A 217 -17.47 12.15 12.11
C ALA A 217 -17.48 13.69 12.13
N GLN A 218 -16.31 14.31 12.08
CA GLN A 218 -16.16 15.77 12.09
C GLN A 218 -15.84 16.34 10.70
N ASN A 219 -15.47 15.48 9.75
CA ASN A 219 -14.95 15.88 8.44
C ASN A 219 -13.80 16.91 8.59
N SER A 220 -12.82 16.57 9.42
CA SER A 220 -11.71 17.46 9.75
C SER A 220 -10.42 16.71 10.03
N TRP A 221 -9.30 17.37 9.78
CA TRP A 221 -7.96 16.86 10.08
C TRP A 221 -7.38 17.50 11.35
N GLY A 222 -6.59 16.74 12.08
CA GLY A 222 -5.59 17.21 13.04
C GLY A 222 -4.24 16.53 12.79
N SER A 223 -3.23 16.89 13.56
CA SER A 223 -1.88 16.33 13.39
C SER A 223 -1.26 15.96 14.74
N ILE A 224 -0.46 14.91 14.74
CA ILE A 224 0.39 14.49 15.86
C ILE A 224 1.83 14.61 15.41
N ASP A 225 2.52 15.64 15.88
CA ASP A 225 3.91 15.91 15.50
C ASP A 225 4.90 15.05 16.28
N PHE A 226 6.00 14.70 15.62
CA PHE A 226 7.13 14.01 16.23
C PHE A 226 8.44 14.40 15.52
N PRO A 227 9.60 14.34 16.20
CA PRO A 227 10.88 14.58 15.55
C PRO A 227 11.22 13.47 14.54
N PRO A 228 11.40 13.76 13.23
CA PRO A 228 11.74 12.76 12.22
C PRO A 228 13.25 12.48 12.19
N ASP A 229 13.83 12.14 13.34
CA ASP A 229 15.27 12.05 13.57
C ASP A 229 15.84 10.61 13.52
N GLY A 230 14.99 9.61 13.23
CA GLY A 230 15.35 8.20 13.25
C GLY A 230 15.62 7.66 14.66
N LYS A 231 15.20 8.37 15.70
CA LYS A 231 15.33 7.96 17.12
C LYS A 231 14.00 8.07 17.86
N GLN A 232 13.38 9.24 17.80
CA GLN A 232 12.08 9.55 18.40
C GLN A 232 10.93 9.27 17.46
N GLY A 233 11.19 9.18 16.16
CA GLY A 233 10.25 8.75 15.14
C GLY A 233 10.96 8.47 13.82
N PRO A 234 10.24 7.88 12.86
CA PRO A 234 10.79 7.57 11.55
C PRO A 234 11.25 8.85 10.84
N GLY A 235 12.39 8.77 10.14
CA GLY A 235 12.81 9.82 9.20
C GLY A 235 11.78 10.01 8.08
N ALA A 236 11.77 11.20 7.49
CA ALA A 236 10.93 11.53 6.34
C ALA A 236 11.17 10.56 5.17
N ARG A 237 10.09 10.14 4.51
CA ARG A 237 10.12 9.12 3.46
C ARG A 237 8.88 9.17 2.56
N SER A 238 8.95 8.51 1.41
CA SER A 238 7.79 8.20 0.56
C SER A 238 7.79 6.72 0.20
N VAL A 239 6.75 6.30 -0.53
CA VAL A 239 6.64 4.96 -1.14
C VAL A 239 6.93 3.84 -0.14
N ALA A 240 6.45 4.07 1.08
CA ALA A 240 6.53 3.21 2.25
C ALA A 240 5.15 2.65 2.58
N ALA A 241 5.08 1.68 3.51
CA ALA A 241 3.81 1.20 4.03
C ALA A 241 3.42 1.90 5.34
N LEU A 242 2.12 1.94 5.62
CA LEU A 242 1.54 2.27 6.92
C LEU A 242 0.33 1.35 7.13
N LEU A 243 0.42 0.46 8.11
CA LEU A 243 -0.60 -0.57 8.34
C LEU A 243 -1.07 -0.53 9.79
N PRO A 244 -2.40 -0.63 10.04
CA PRO A 244 -2.91 -0.81 11.38
C PRO A 244 -2.71 -2.27 11.80
N VAL A 245 -2.06 -2.49 12.94
CA VAL A 245 -1.78 -3.84 13.46
C VAL A 245 -2.20 -3.94 14.93
N SER A 246 -3.04 -4.93 15.25
CA SER A 246 -3.43 -5.33 16.59
C SER A 246 -2.26 -6.04 17.29
N MET A 247 -1.80 -5.44 18.38
CA MET A 247 -0.69 -5.93 19.19
C MET A 247 -1.09 -5.90 20.67
N ALA A 248 -1.06 -7.07 21.32
CA ALA A 248 -1.37 -7.21 22.75
C ALA A 248 -2.70 -6.57 23.19
N GLY A 249 -3.71 -6.54 22.30
CA GLY A 249 -5.04 -5.99 22.59
C GLY A 249 -5.20 -4.49 22.35
N ASP A 250 -4.18 -3.80 21.83
CA ASP A 250 -4.26 -2.41 21.34
C ASP A 250 -3.92 -2.36 19.84
N ILE A 251 -4.32 -1.29 19.15
CA ILE A 251 -3.97 -1.07 17.75
C ILE A 251 -2.75 -0.15 17.68
N SER A 252 -1.76 -0.56 16.90
CA SER A 252 -0.60 0.26 16.56
C SER A 252 -0.56 0.54 15.08
N LEU A 253 0.07 1.65 14.68
CA LEU A 253 0.41 1.91 13.28
C LEU A 253 1.83 1.46 13.03
N VAL A 254 2.04 0.61 12.03
CA VAL A 254 3.36 0.14 11.63
C VAL A 254 3.75 0.80 10.33
N THR A 255 4.87 1.51 10.31
CA THR A 255 5.50 1.99 9.07
C THR A 255 6.82 1.28 8.84
N LEU A 256 7.07 0.91 7.59
CA LEU A 256 8.23 0.10 7.20
C LEU A 256 8.69 0.49 5.81
N PHE A 257 10.00 0.33 5.59
CA PHE A 257 10.65 0.62 4.31
C PHE A 257 10.42 2.08 3.84
N GLY A 258 10.62 2.33 2.55
CA GLY A 258 10.42 3.61 1.89
C GLY A 258 11.70 4.20 1.30
N GLU A 259 11.53 5.26 0.53
CA GLU A 259 12.63 6.04 -0.05
C GLU A 259 12.84 7.31 0.76
N SER A 260 14.10 7.60 1.14
CA SER A 260 14.47 8.74 2.00
C SER A 260 15.21 9.86 1.26
N ASP A 261 15.78 9.55 0.11
CA ASP A 261 16.49 10.49 -0.75
C ASP A 261 16.22 10.12 -2.21
N PRO A 262 15.17 10.69 -2.84
CA PRO A 262 14.76 10.33 -4.18
C PRO A 262 15.82 10.55 -5.24
N SER A 263 15.88 9.64 -6.21
CA SER A 263 16.80 9.79 -7.34
C SER A 263 16.60 11.11 -8.09
N SER A 264 17.70 11.79 -8.44
CA SER A 264 17.67 12.95 -9.33
C SER A 264 17.18 12.60 -10.74
N LEU A 265 17.16 11.32 -11.10
CA LEU A 265 16.59 10.80 -12.35
C LEU A 265 15.07 10.54 -12.25
N GLY A 266 14.46 10.83 -11.10
CA GLY A 266 13.08 10.45 -10.79
C GLY A 266 12.90 8.94 -10.93
N HIS A 267 11.77 8.50 -11.49
CA HIS A 267 11.42 7.07 -11.58
C HIS A 267 12.34 6.25 -12.53
N GLN A 268 13.34 6.88 -13.17
CA GLN A 268 14.34 6.18 -13.98
C GLN A 268 15.50 5.62 -13.15
N GLY A 269 15.70 6.15 -11.93
CA GLY A 269 16.72 5.69 -11.00
C GLY A 269 16.12 5.22 -9.68
N ALA A 270 16.99 4.72 -8.81
CA ALA A 270 16.68 4.49 -7.41
C ALA A 270 17.38 5.53 -6.54
N GLY A 271 16.71 6.01 -5.52
CA GLY A 271 17.29 6.79 -4.44
C GLY A 271 17.74 5.90 -3.28
N LYS A 272 17.84 6.50 -2.10
CA LYS A 272 18.21 5.80 -0.87
C LYS A 272 17.02 5.10 -0.24
N MET A 273 17.08 3.78 -0.15
CA MET A 273 15.99 2.94 0.37
C MET A 273 16.22 2.59 1.83
N LEU A 274 15.15 2.64 2.62
CA LEU A 274 15.17 2.30 4.03
C LEU A 274 14.83 0.82 4.24
N SER A 275 15.34 0.24 5.33
CA SER A 275 15.07 -1.13 5.77
C SER A 275 14.47 -1.19 7.19
N ASP A 276 14.18 -0.04 7.78
CA ASP A 276 13.70 0.08 9.14
C ASP A 276 12.20 -0.21 9.28
N VAL A 277 11.81 -0.54 10.51
CA VAL A 277 10.42 -0.75 10.91
C VAL A 277 10.18 0.07 12.17
N TRP A 278 9.09 0.82 12.17
CA TRP A 278 8.65 1.68 13.27
C TRP A 278 7.21 1.39 13.64
N VAL A 279 6.92 1.42 14.93
CA VAL A 279 5.59 1.19 15.48
C VAL A 279 5.18 2.39 16.31
N TYR A 280 4.01 2.94 16.03
CA TYR A 280 3.34 3.96 16.84
C TYR A 280 2.18 3.33 17.59
N SER A 281 2.28 3.20 18.91
CA SER A 281 1.15 2.77 19.73
C SER A 281 0.10 3.87 19.80
N LEU A 282 -1.16 3.56 19.44
CA LEU A 282 -2.25 4.52 19.55
C LEU A 282 -2.61 4.81 21.01
N GLY A 283 -2.50 3.82 21.91
CA GLY A 283 -2.69 3.98 23.35
C GLY A 283 -1.62 4.86 24.00
N ASP A 284 -0.34 4.50 23.82
CA ASP A 284 0.78 5.20 24.46
C ASP A 284 1.18 6.49 23.73
N LYS A 285 0.70 6.68 22.49
CA LYS A 285 1.01 7.82 21.61
C LYS A 285 2.51 8.02 21.41
N LYS A 286 3.21 6.92 21.15
CA LYS A 286 4.67 6.91 21.08
C LYS A 286 5.18 6.00 19.97
N TRP A 287 6.19 6.51 19.25
CA TRP A 287 6.99 5.74 18.32
C TRP A 287 8.04 4.88 19.03
N SER A 288 8.24 3.68 18.51
CA SER A 288 9.33 2.78 18.86
C SER A 288 9.89 2.16 17.58
N GLN A 289 11.21 2.21 17.42
CA GLN A 289 11.87 1.42 16.38
C GLN A 289 11.80 -0.06 16.77
N VAL A 290 11.50 -0.92 15.80
CA VAL A 290 11.43 -2.36 16.00
C VAL A 290 12.81 -2.96 15.76
N ALA A 291 13.32 -3.69 16.74
CA ALA A 291 14.49 -4.53 16.52
C ALA A 291 14.06 -5.77 15.73
N VAL A 292 14.61 -5.93 14.51
CA VAL A 292 14.29 -7.05 13.63
C VAL A 292 15.38 -8.11 13.71
N ASP A 293 14.98 -9.35 13.94
CA ASP A 293 15.84 -10.53 14.00
C ASP A 293 15.55 -11.43 12.77
N GLY A 294 16.55 -12.20 12.32
CA GLY A 294 16.42 -13.12 11.18
C GLY A 294 17.78 -13.60 10.68
N THR A 295 17.85 -14.83 10.15
CA THR A 295 19.07 -15.35 9.49
C THR A 295 19.33 -14.65 8.16
N GLU A 296 18.25 -14.27 7.47
CA GLU A 296 18.23 -13.40 6.31
C GLU A 296 17.27 -12.25 6.57
N LEU A 297 17.54 -11.08 5.99
CA LEU A 297 16.69 -9.90 6.11
C LEU A 297 16.32 -9.39 4.72
N PRO A 298 15.12 -8.81 4.53
CA PRO A 298 14.78 -8.14 3.30
C PRO A 298 15.72 -6.96 3.05
N ALA A 299 16.13 -6.79 1.79
CA ALA A 299 16.83 -5.57 1.38
C ALA A 299 15.97 -4.32 1.64
N GLY A 300 16.64 -3.20 1.91
CA GLY A 300 15.98 -1.89 1.93
C GLY A 300 15.28 -1.64 0.59
N ARG A 301 14.04 -1.17 0.66
CA ARG A 301 13.18 -1.05 -0.52
C ARG A 301 12.23 0.15 -0.41
N GLY A 302 11.74 0.59 -1.54
CA GLY A 302 10.58 1.48 -1.67
C GLY A 302 9.75 1.00 -2.84
N TRP A 303 8.63 1.64 -3.12
CA TRP A 303 7.76 1.28 -4.26
C TRP A 303 7.27 -0.18 -4.22
N SER A 304 7.37 -0.84 -3.07
CA SER A 304 6.69 -2.09 -2.74
C SER A 304 5.29 -1.77 -2.23
N ASP A 305 4.46 -2.79 -2.08
CA ASP A 305 3.24 -2.70 -1.30
C ASP A 305 3.27 -3.75 -0.18
N ALA A 306 2.41 -3.57 0.82
CA ALA A 306 2.34 -4.45 1.97
C ALA A 306 0.92 -4.46 2.53
N ASP A 307 0.53 -5.57 3.16
CA ASP A 307 -0.79 -5.70 3.79
C ASP A 307 -0.72 -6.60 5.02
N VAL A 308 -1.78 -6.58 5.83
CA VAL A 308 -1.89 -7.34 7.07
C VAL A 308 -2.53 -8.70 6.80
N VAL A 309 -1.90 -9.76 7.32
CA VAL A 309 -2.42 -11.12 7.30
C VAL A 309 -2.68 -11.60 8.72
N GLN A 310 -3.84 -12.24 8.93
CA GLN A 310 -4.15 -12.95 10.16
C GLN A 310 -3.61 -14.38 10.04
N ALA A 311 -2.58 -14.71 10.81
CA ALA A 311 -1.98 -16.04 10.84
C ALA A 311 -1.78 -16.50 12.29
N ASP A 312 -2.23 -17.71 12.62
CA ASP A 312 -2.12 -18.31 13.96
C ASP A 312 -2.65 -17.41 15.08
N GLY A 313 -3.78 -16.74 14.83
CA GLY A 313 -4.42 -15.84 15.79
C GLY A 313 -3.65 -14.54 16.07
N ARG A 314 -2.68 -14.19 15.22
CA ARG A 314 -1.90 -12.96 15.30
C ARG A 314 -1.86 -12.26 13.96
N GLU A 315 -1.74 -10.94 14.00
CA GLU A 315 -1.49 -10.14 12.81
C GLU A 315 0.00 -10.14 12.46
N GLN A 316 0.28 -10.36 11.19
CA GLN A 316 1.59 -10.27 10.57
C GLN A 316 1.50 -9.34 9.36
N ILE A 317 2.64 -8.87 8.87
CA ILE A 317 2.68 -8.04 7.67
C ILE A 317 3.38 -8.81 6.55
N VAL A 318 2.71 -8.92 5.40
CA VAL A 318 3.33 -9.37 4.16
C VAL A 318 3.82 -8.18 3.35
N VAL A 319 5.02 -8.28 2.79
CA VAL A 319 5.57 -7.35 1.79
C VAL A 319 6.05 -8.16 0.59
N ALA A 320 5.89 -7.64 -0.62
CA ALA A 320 6.49 -8.25 -1.80
C ALA A 320 7.05 -7.23 -2.77
N GLY A 321 8.07 -7.65 -3.52
CA GLY A 321 8.72 -6.87 -4.57
C GLY A 321 9.22 -5.51 -4.10
N GLY A 322 9.06 -4.50 -4.96
CA GLY A 322 9.57 -3.15 -4.76
C GLY A 322 10.86 -2.87 -5.54
N LEU A 323 11.41 -1.69 -5.34
CA LEU A 323 12.65 -1.20 -5.93
C LEU A 323 13.74 -1.16 -4.86
N GLY A 324 14.87 -1.82 -5.12
CA GLY A 324 16.07 -1.73 -4.28
C GLY A 324 17.00 -0.59 -4.71
N GLU A 325 18.00 -0.27 -3.87
CA GLU A 325 18.98 0.81 -4.14
C GLU A 325 19.81 0.59 -5.41
N SER A 326 20.00 -0.66 -5.84
CA SER A 326 20.66 -0.99 -7.12
C SER A 326 19.82 -0.69 -8.36
N ASN A 327 18.62 -0.11 -8.19
CA ASN A 327 17.61 0.13 -9.24
C ASN A 327 17.00 -1.15 -9.84
N ASP A 328 17.22 -2.28 -9.18
CA ASP A 328 16.60 -3.56 -9.52
C ASP A 328 15.24 -3.70 -8.85
N ARG A 329 14.28 -4.27 -9.59
CA ARG A 329 13.01 -4.72 -9.01
C ARG A 329 13.28 -6.01 -8.24
N LEU A 330 12.82 -6.04 -7.00
CA LEU A 330 12.94 -7.19 -6.12
C LEU A 330 11.84 -8.20 -6.44
N ASP A 331 12.13 -9.49 -6.25
CA ASP A 331 11.29 -10.63 -6.64
C ASP A 331 10.92 -11.53 -5.44
N ASP A 332 11.09 -11.00 -4.24
CA ASP A 332 10.91 -11.70 -2.97
C ASP A 332 9.63 -11.23 -2.26
N ALA A 333 9.03 -12.15 -1.48
CA ALA A 333 7.99 -11.86 -0.53
C ALA A 333 8.42 -12.27 0.88
N TRP A 334 8.05 -11.48 1.88
CA TRP A 334 8.45 -11.66 3.28
C TRP A 334 7.27 -11.46 4.22
N LEU A 335 7.29 -12.18 5.34
CA LEU A 335 6.39 -12.00 6.47
C LEU A 335 7.16 -11.39 7.65
N LEU A 336 6.59 -10.35 8.25
CA LEU A 336 7.03 -9.76 9.51
C LEU A 336 6.10 -10.21 10.63
N SER A 337 6.63 -10.97 11.58
CA SER A 337 5.91 -11.43 12.77
C SER A 337 6.40 -10.70 14.02
N PHE A 338 5.51 -10.06 14.75
CA PHE A 338 5.84 -9.44 16.04
C PHE A 338 5.92 -10.50 17.15
N LEU A 339 6.89 -10.31 18.05
CA LEU A 339 7.12 -11.15 19.23
C LEU A 339 6.42 -10.60 20.47
#